data_AF-A0A816H5Z6-F1
#
_entry.id   AF-A0A816H5Z6-F1
#
_cell.length_a   1.000
_cell.length_b   1.000
_cell.length_c   1.000
_cell.angle_alpha   90.00
_cell.angle_beta   90.00
_cell.angle_gamma   90.00
#
_symmetry.space_group_name_H-M   'P 1'
#
loop_
_entity.id
_entity.type
_entity.pdbx_description
1 polymer ?
#
loop_
_entity_poly.entity_id
_entity_poly.type
_entity_poly.pdbx_seq_one_letter_code
_entity_poly.pdbx_strand_id
1 'polypeptide(L)'
;MCIPGCGGTGKSQLIRAVTDYFRVTNRIQKMRKLAPTGIAAAEIGDLKLEKEWTLVEYLLIDQMSMVGLTLLGKLNRILCAAKHADPQIPFGGINVIFFGDYLQYRPVYDALLHTYLSPENKKKSNNVLHIL
;
A
#
# COMPACT_ATOMS: atom_id res chain seq x y z
N MET A 1 3.64 -8.11 4.18
CA MET A 1 2.91 -8.55 5.40
C MET A 1 1.61 -7.76 5.52
N CYS A 2 0.51 -8.33 6.03
CA CYS A 2 -0.75 -7.62 6.28
C CYS A 2 -1.18 -7.80 7.74
N ILE A 3 -1.57 -6.70 8.40
CA ILE A 3 -2.06 -6.67 9.78
C ILE A 3 -3.49 -6.11 9.77
N PRO A 4 -4.51 -6.99 9.67
CA PRO A 4 -5.90 -6.57 9.74
C PRO A 4 -6.32 -6.28 11.18
N GLY A 5 -7.34 -5.45 11.35
CA GLY A 5 -8.06 -5.35 12.62
C GLY A 5 -9.08 -4.23 12.64
N CYS A 6 -10.05 -4.29 13.55
CA CYS A 6 -11.09 -3.27 13.68
C CYS A 6 -10.56 -1.91 14.18
N GLY A 7 -11.25 -0.80 13.95
CA GLY A 7 -10.97 0.46 14.66
C GLY A 7 -10.84 0.28 16.17
N GLY A 8 -9.86 0.95 16.79
CA GLY A 8 -9.62 0.83 18.24
C GLY A 8 -8.75 -0.36 18.67
N THR A 9 -8.35 -1.27 17.78
CA THR A 9 -7.48 -2.43 18.11
C THR A 9 -5.99 -2.09 18.32
N GLY A 10 -5.63 -0.82 18.45
CA GLY A 10 -4.25 -0.41 18.69
C GLY A 10 -3.30 -0.50 17.49
N LYS A 11 -3.79 -0.74 16.25
CA LYS A 11 -2.94 -0.72 15.04
C LYS A 11 -2.11 0.56 14.91
N SER A 12 -2.72 1.72 15.20
CA SER A 12 -1.99 2.99 15.21
C SER A 12 -0.92 3.05 16.31
N GLN A 13 -1.12 2.37 17.44
CA GLN A 13 -0.08 2.25 18.47
C GLN A 13 1.06 1.34 18.00
N LEU A 14 0.76 0.27 17.27
CA LEU A 14 1.78 -0.59 16.67
C LEU A 14 2.61 0.17 15.61
N ILE A 15 1.97 0.95 14.74
CA ILE A 15 2.68 1.81 13.77
C ILE A 15 3.59 2.80 14.50
N ARG A 16 3.13 3.38 15.62
CA ARG A 16 3.95 4.25 16.48
C ARG A 16 5.14 3.51 17.07
N ALA A 17 4.92 2.34 17.68
CA ALA A 17 5.99 1.54 18.26
C ALA A 17 7.06 1.13 17.23
N VAL A 18 6.65 0.73 16.02
CA VAL A 18 7.57 0.44 14.91
C VAL A 18 8.33 1.69 14.50
N THR A 19 7.63 2.83 14.35
CA THR A 19 8.28 4.12 14.04
C THR A 19 9.33 4.47 15.09
N ASP A 20 8.98 4.33 16.38
CA ASP A 20 9.86 4.66 17.50
C ASP A 20 11.07 3.72 17.54
N TYR A 21 10.90 2.44 17.23
CA TYR A 21 12.01 1.50 17.07
C TYR A 21 13.00 1.95 15.98
N PHE A 22 12.52 2.33 14.79
CA PHE A 22 13.39 2.85 13.73
C PHE A 22 14.03 4.18 14.10
N ARG A 23 13.37 5.00 14.92
CA ARG A 23 13.92 6.26 15.44
C ARG A 23 15.04 6.02 16.45
N VAL A 24 14.83 5.18 17.45
CA VAL A 24 15.81 4.88 18.50
C VAL A 24 17.03 4.14 17.93
N THR A 25 16.84 3.33 16.90
CA THR A 25 17.94 2.65 16.19
C THR A 25 18.64 3.53 15.15
N ASN A 26 18.25 4.81 15.03
CA ASN A 26 18.78 5.78 14.07
C ASN A 26 18.70 5.29 12.60
N ARG A 27 17.62 4.57 12.27
CA ARG A 27 17.35 3.95 10.97
C ARG A 27 16.06 4.48 10.35
N ILE A 28 15.62 5.67 10.75
CA ILE A 28 14.35 6.24 10.29
C ILE A 28 14.31 6.41 8.77
N GLN A 29 15.44 6.70 8.11
CA GLN A 29 15.52 6.78 6.65
C GLN A 29 15.26 5.45 5.92
N LYS A 30 15.35 4.32 6.63
CA LYS A 30 15.04 2.99 6.08
C LYS A 30 13.54 2.67 6.08
N MET A 31 12.71 3.50 6.72
CA MET A 31 11.29 3.25 6.87
C MET A 31 10.47 4.45 6.36
N ARG A 32 9.47 4.19 5.52
CA ARG A 32 8.44 5.17 5.15
C ARG A 32 7.06 4.75 5.58
N LYS A 33 6.21 5.75 5.85
CA LYS A 33 4.78 5.59 6.13
C LYS A 33 4.00 6.22 4.99
N LEU A 34 2.93 5.56 4.58
CA LEU A 34 2.03 6.01 3.54
C LEU A 34 0.59 5.84 4.01
N ALA A 35 -0.24 6.84 3.71
CA ALA A 35 -1.69 6.73 3.83
C ALA A 35 -2.32 7.06 2.46
N PRO A 36 -3.42 6.42 2.07
CA PRO A 36 -4.10 6.66 0.79
C PRO A 36 -4.88 7.98 0.72
N THR A 37 -4.84 8.82 1.76
CA THR A 37 -5.55 10.10 1.75
C THR A 37 -4.90 11.05 0.74
N GLY A 38 -5.72 11.86 0.04
CA GLY A 38 -5.38 12.51 -1.24
C GLY A 38 -4.08 13.32 -1.30
N ILE A 39 -3.57 13.81 -0.17
CA ILE A 39 -2.27 14.51 -0.11
C ILE A 39 -1.09 13.52 -0.16
N ALA A 40 -1.16 12.43 0.61
CA ALA A 40 -0.10 11.43 0.68
C ALA A 40 -0.05 10.53 -0.57
N ALA A 41 -1.19 10.31 -1.25
CA ALA A 41 -1.22 9.62 -2.54
C ALA A 41 -0.55 10.44 -3.66
N ALA A 42 -0.70 11.77 -3.64
CA ALA A 42 -0.02 12.66 -4.59
C ALA A 42 1.50 12.66 -4.38
N GLU A 43 1.95 12.51 -3.14
CA GLU A 43 3.37 12.43 -2.80
C GLU A 43 4.05 11.23 -3.47
N ILE A 44 3.37 10.10 -3.65
CA ILE A 44 3.94 8.91 -4.34
C ILE A 44 4.30 9.22 -5.80
N GLY A 45 3.57 10.12 -6.46
CA GLY A 45 3.65 10.35 -7.90
C GLY A 45 4.82 11.21 -8.38
N ASP A 46 5.58 11.84 -7.48
CA ASP A 46 6.64 12.77 -7.89
C ASP A 46 7.98 12.05 -8.09
N LEU A 47 8.47 12.05 -9.34
CA LEU A 47 9.71 11.41 -9.78
C LEU A 47 10.97 11.92 -9.05
N LYS A 48 10.88 13.09 -8.39
CA LYS A 48 11.96 13.60 -7.54
C LYS A 48 12.29 12.70 -6.35
N LEU A 49 11.38 11.80 -5.96
CA LEU A 49 11.55 10.95 -4.80
C LEU A 49 12.42 9.72 -5.05
N GLU A 50 12.76 9.37 -6.31
CA GLU A 50 13.51 8.14 -6.63
C GLU A 50 14.79 8.00 -5.78
N LYS A 51 15.54 9.09 -5.62
CA LYS A 51 16.75 9.11 -4.76
C LYS A 51 16.43 8.82 -3.30
N GLU A 52 15.29 9.29 -2.80
CA GLU A 52 14.89 9.10 -1.41
C GLU A 52 14.45 7.64 -1.14
N TRP A 53 13.88 6.97 -2.14
CA TRP A 53 13.47 5.57 -2.03
C TRP A 53 14.64 4.58 -2.11
N THR A 54 15.82 5.00 -2.58
CA THR A 54 17.01 4.13 -2.64
C THR A 54 17.41 3.54 -1.28
N LEU A 55 17.21 4.28 -0.18
CA LEU A 55 17.56 3.85 1.18
C LEU A 55 16.42 3.15 1.93
N VAL A 56 15.19 3.21 1.40
CA VAL A 56 14.00 2.69 2.07
C VAL A 56 13.93 1.17 1.97
N GLU A 57 13.89 0.46 3.09
CA GLU A 57 13.77 -0.99 3.14
C GLU A 57 12.39 -1.44 3.62
N TYR A 58 11.65 -0.58 4.33
CA TYR A 58 10.34 -0.86 4.89
C TYR A 58 9.32 0.22 4.50
N LEU A 59 8.16 -0.20 4.03
CA LEU A 59 7.04 0.67 3.72
C LEU A 59 5.81 0.25 4.52
N LEU A 60 5.35 1.11 5.41
CA LEU A 60 4.11 0.91 6.17
C LEU A 60 2.99 1.64 5.45
N ILE A 61 1.94 0.92 5.04
CA ILE A 61 0.77 1.50 4.37
C ILE A 61 -0.42 1.36 5.31
N ASP A 62 -0.94 2.48 5.80
CA ASP A 62 -2.15 2.52 6.62
C ASP A 62 -3.41 2.64 5.75
N GLN A 63 -4.58 2.25 6.29
CA GLN A 63 -5.87 2.27 5.61
C GLN A 63 -5.88 1.53 4.26
N MET A 64 -5.27 0.34 4.19
CA MET A 64 -5.22 -0.47 2.97
C MET A 64 -6.61 -0.77 2.38
N SER A 65 -7.66 -0.73 3.20
CA SER A 65 -9.04 -0.88 2.74
C SER A 65 -9.47 0.22 1.75
N MET A 66 -8.80 1.37 1.74
CA MET A 66 -9.05 2.48 0.81
C MET A 66 -8.14 2.46 -0.43
N VAL A 67 -7.16 1.54 -0.50
CA VAL A 67 -6.19 1.45 -1.59
C VAL A 67 -6.71 0.55 -2.71
N GLY A 68 -6.82 1.13 -3.91
CA GLY A 68 -7.16 0.41 -5.13
C GLY A 68 -6.00 -0.32 -5.82
N LEU A 69 -6.31 -1.29 -6.68
CA LEU A 69 -5.32 -2.02 -7.49
C LEU A 69 -4.51 -1.11 -8.43
N THR A 70 -5.12 -0.05 -8.96
CA THR A 70 -4.46 0.95 -9.81
C THR A 70 -3.40 1.72 -9.04
N LEU A 71 -3.73 2.15 -7.81
CA LEU A 71 -2.77 2.84 -6.94
C LEU A 71 -1.64 1.89 -6.55
N LEU A 72 -1.97 0.64 -6.20
CA LEU A 72 -0.99 -0.37 -5.84
C LEU A 72 -0.05 -0.70 -7.02
N GLY A 73 -0.57 -0.80 -8.24
CA GLY A 73 0.21 -1.04 -9.45
C GLY A 73 1.11 0.14 -9.80
N LYS A 74 0.63 1.39 -9.63
CA LYS A 74 1.48 2.58 -9.75
C LYS A 74 2.61 2.58 -8.73
N LEU A 75 2.28 2.29 -7.47
CA LEU A 75 3.25 2.21 -6.38
C LEU A 75 4.31 1.13 -6.67
N ASN A 76 3.92 -0.05 -7.14
CA ASN A 76 4.84 -1.10 -7.56
C ASN A 76 5.81 -0.61 -8.64
N ARG A 77 5.31 0.03 -9.70
CA ARG A 77 6.14 0.55 -10.80
C ARG A 77 7.14 1.60 -10.31
N ILE A 78 6.69 2.53 -9.47
CA ILE A 78 7.53 3.60 -8.93
C ILE A 78 8.63 3.03 -8.03
N LEU A 79 8.29 2.06 -7.17
CA LEU A 79 9.28 1.43 -6.29
C LEU A 79 10.28 0.56 -7.06
N CYS A 80 9.83 -0.21 -8.06
CA CYS A 80 10.73 -0.97 -8.92
C CYS A 80 11.69 -0.04 -9.68
N ALA A 81 11.20 1.07 -10.22
CA ALA A 81 12.02 2.08 -10.89
C ALA A 81 13.04 2.70 -9.92
N ALA A 82 12.60 3.17 -8.76
CA ALA A 82 13.49 3.78 -7.77
C ALA A 82 14.55 2.82 -7.21
N LYS A 83 14.22 1.54 -7.08
CA LYS A 83 15.15 0.48 -6.63
C LYS A 83 16.00 -0.13 -7.73
N HIS A 84 15.79 0.26 -8.99
CA HIS A 84 16.41 -0.38 -10.15
C HIS A 84 16.24 -1.90 -10.13
N ALA A 85 15.07 -2.35 -9.65
CA ALA A 85 14.75 -3.76 -9.47
C ALA A 85 13.91 -4.26 -10.65
N ASP A 86 14.01 -5.56 -10.92
CA ASP A 86 13.19 -6.22 -11.94
C ASP A 86 11.70 -6.00 -11.64
N PRO A 87 10.86 -5.64 -12.63
CA PRO A 87 9.41 -5.54 -12.48
C PRO A 87 8.72 -6.79 -11.91
N GLN A 88 9.34 -7.97 -12.00
CA GLN A 88 8.87 -9.22 -11.40
C GLN A 88 9.04 -9.26 -9.87
N ILE A 89 9.94 -8.44 -9.32
CA ILE A 89 10.13 -8.32 -7.87
C ILE A 89 9.09 -7.33 -7.35
N PRO A 90 8.12 -7.78 -6.53
CA PRO A 90 7.10 -6.89 -5.99
C PRO A 90 7.73 -5.74 -5.20
N PHE A 91 7.27 -4.52 -5.44
CA PHE A 91 7.66 -3.29 -4.77
C PHE A 91 9.18 -3.04 -4.77
N GLY A 92 9.88 -3.55 -5.78
CA GLY A 92 11.33 -3.43 -5.90
C GLY A 92 12.11 -4.07 -4.75
N GLY A 93 11.53 -5.06 -4.07
CA GLY A 93 12.16 -5.77 -2.94
C GLY A 93 12.00 -5.08 -1.59
N ILE A 94 11.22 -4.00 -1.52
CA ILE A 94 10.89 -3.31 -0.27
C ILE A 94 9.92 -4.15 0.56
N ASN A 95 10.15 -4.23 1.86
CA ASN A 95 9.25 -4.90 2.79
C ASN A 95 8.01 -4.02 3.03
N VAL A 96 6.92 -4.32 2.33
CA VAL A 96 5.65 -3.62 2.49
C VAL A 96 4.79 -4.27 3.58
N ILE A 97 4.35 -3.47 4.56
CA ILE A 97 3.46 -3.87 5.65
C ILE A 97 2.15 -3.08 5.52
N PHE A 98 1.07 -3.78 5.23
CA PHE A 98 -0.26 -3.21 5.10
C PHE A 98 -0.98 -3.24 6.44
N PHE A 99 -1.52 -2.10 6.86
CA PHE A 99 -2.43 -1.96 7.99
C PHE A 99 -3.79 -1.55 7.43
N GLY A 100 -4.86 -2.14 7.95
CA GLY A 100 -6.18 -1.77 7.49
C GLY A 100 -7.29 -2.46 8.26
N ASP A 101 -8.46 -1.85 8.15
CA ASP A 101 -9.73 -2.43 8.55
C ASP A 101 -10.59 -2.58 7.30
N TYR A 102 -10.66 -3.79 6.74
CA TYR A 102 -11.42 -4.07 5.53
C TYR A 102 -12.94 -3.92 5.72
N LEU A 103 -13.41 -3.76 6.96
CA LEU A 103 -14.83 -3.64 7.30
C LEU A 103 -15.29 -2.18 7.49
N GLN A 104 -14.38 -1.20 7.55
CA GLN A 104 -14.73 0.20 7.79
C GLN A 104 -15.03 0.99 6.52
N TYR A 105 -14.15 0.93 5.51
CA TYR A 105 -14.35 1.67 4.25
C TYR A 105 -13.74 0.89 3.07
N ARG A 106 -14.52 0.65 2.00
CA ARG A 106 -14.04 0.08 0.72
C ARG A 106 -13.18 1.12 -0.03
N PRO A 107 -12.34 0.71 -1.01
CA PRO A 107 -11.60 1.65 -1.85
C PRO A 107 -12.59 2.55 -2.58
N VAL A 108 -12.45 3.86 -2.39
CA VAL A 108 -13.24 4.80 -3.17
C VAL A 108 -12.54 4.92 -4.52
N TYR A 109 -13.22 4.47 -5.58
CA TYR A 109 -12.80 4.51 -6.99
C TYR A 109 -11.93 3.37 -7.58
N ASP A 110 -11.87 2.17 -6.98
CA ASP A 110 -11.15 1.04 -7.62
C ASP A 110 -11.65 -0.36 -7.20
N ALA A 111 -11.27 -1.39 -7.98
CA ALA A 111 -11.60 -2.79 -7.71
C ALA A 111 -10.90 -3.31 -6.45
N LEU A 112 -11.62 -4.13 -5.67
CA LEU A 112 -11.12 -4.68 -4.41
C LEU A 112 -10.09 -5.80 -4.62
N LEU A 113 -9.08 -5.83 -3.74
CA LEU A 113 -8.04 -6.86 -3.68
C LEU A 113 -8.60 -8.26 -3.35
N HIS A 114 -9.76 -8.32 -2.69
CA HIS A 114 -10.57 -9.51 -2.50
C HIS A 114 -11.77 -9.39 -3.44
N THR A 115 -11.70 -10.03 -4.58
CA THR A 115 -12.88 -10.48 -5.33
C THR A 115 -12.50 -11.86 -5.81
N TYR A 116 -13.31 -12.87 -5.47
CA TYR A 116 -13.10 -14.26 -5.84
C TYR A 116 -12.57 -14.37 -7.29
N LEU A 117 -11.37 -14.93 -7.46
CA LEU A 117 -10.99 -15.51 -8.74
C LEU A 117 -11.87 -16.75 -8.92
N SER A 118 -13.12 -16.57 -9.36
CA SER A 118 -13.81 -17.67 -10.01
C SER A 118 -13.10 -17.89 -11.35
N PRO A 119 -12.55 -19.09 -11.60
CA PRO A 119 -12.16 -19.44 -12.94
C PRO A 119 -13.43 -19.47 -13.79
N GLU A 120 -13.33 -18.90 -15.00
CA GLU A 120 -14.29 -18.99 -16.10
C GLU A 120 -15.46 -17.97 -16.11
N ASN A 121 -15.28 -16.86 -16.85
CA ASN A 121 -15.80 -16.78 -18.23
C ASN A 121 -15.50 -15.45 -18.91
N LYS A 122 -14.82 -15.52 -20.07
CA LYS A 122 -14.75 -14.43 -21.04
C LYS A 122 -16.15 -14.19 -21.61
N LYS A 123 -16.76 -13.03 -21.34
CA LYS A 123 -17.47 -12.21 -22.35
C LYS A 123 -17.97 -10.87 -21.78
N LYS A 124 -17.36 -9.81 -22.32
CA LYS A 124 -17.91 -8.49 -22.66
C LYS A 124 -19.13 -7.94 -21.88
N SER A 125 -18.88 -6.74 -21.37
CA SER A 125 -19.70 -5.53 -21.52
C SER A 125 -20.70 -5.22 -20.40
N ASN A 126 -20.33 -4.13 -19.73
CA ASN A 126 -21.17 -3.05 -19.21
C ASN A 126 -22.09 -3.35 -18.03
N ASN A 127 -21.97 -2.41 -17.09
CA ASN A 127 -22.95 -1.97 -16.12
C ASN A 127 -22.98 -2.69 -14.77
N VAL A 128 -22.51 -1.91 -13.78
CA VAL A 128 -23.06 -1.75 -12.43
C VAL A 128 -23.04 -3.01 -11.56
N LEU A 129 -22.11 -3.06 -10.61
CA LEU A 129 -22.12 -4.06 -9.54
C LEU A 129 -22.23 -3.39 -8.17
N HIS A 130 -23.46 -3.43 -7.66
CA HIS A 130 -23.80 -3.39 -6.25
C HIS A 130 -23.16 -4.60 -5.53
N ILE A 131 -22.49 -4.31 -4.40
CA ILE A 131 -22.59 -4.97 -3.09
C ILE A 131 -23.01 -6.46 -3.17
N LEU A 132 -22.14 -7.44 -2.89
CA LEU A 132 -21.72 -7.83 -1.54
C LEU A 132 -20.28 -8.34 -1.57
#